data_AF-S2S656-F1
#
_entry.id   AF-S2S656-F1
#
_cell.length_a   1.000
_cell.length_b   1.000
_cell.length_c   1.000
_cell.angle_alpha   90.00
_cell.angle_beta   90.00
_cell.angle_gamma   90.00
#
_symmetry.space_group_name_H-M   'P 1'
#
loop_
_entity.id
_entity.type
_entity.pdbx_description
1 polymer ?
#
loop_
_entity_poly.entity_id
_entity_poly.type
_entity_poly.pdbx_seq_one_letter_code
_entity_poly.pdbx_strand_id
1 'polypeptide(L)'
;MADKIKIAYLYEDLMNTYGDSGDVKILRYLLNQQGYQVDVDNVSLGDHFNADDYDFIFFGGGQDYEQTVVAKDLLRHAQTLGRYIENGKPMLAICGGYQLLGDYYKTSEGSVHQRPWHFAAAHSFQARQSHDR
;
A
#
# COMPACT_ATOMS: atom_id res chain seq x y z
N MET A 1 -27.83 9.17 -6.12
CA MET A 1 -27.03 7.94 -5.97
C MET A 1 -25.82 8.33 -5.12
N ALA A 2 -25.44 7.52 -4.13
CA ALA A 2 -24.19 7.76 -3.42
C ALA A 2 -23.03 7.59 -4.41
N ASP A 3 -22.10 8.55 -4.45
CA ASP A 3 -20.88 8.39 -5.23
C ASP A 3 -20.09 7.21 -4.66
N LYS A 4 -19.54 6.38 -5.55
CA LYS A 4 -18.85 5.15 -5.17
C LYS A 4 -17.35 5.40 -5.13
N ILE A 5 -16.70 4.91 -4.08
CA ILE A 5 -15.25 4.93 -3.92
C ILE A 5 -14.75 3.48 -3.91
N LYS A 6 -13.87 3.13 -4.84
CA LYS A 6 -13.17 1.84 -4.83
C LYS A 6 -11.78 1.97 -4.26
N ILE A 7 -11.47 1.10 -3.30
CA ILE A 7 -10.17 1.01 -2.63
C ILE A 7 -9.49 -0.29 -3.04
N ALA A 8 -8.26 -0.20 -3.54
CA ALA A 8 -7.38 -1.38 -3.62
C ALA A 8 -6.59 -1.50 -2.32
N TYR A 9 -6.79 -2.59 -1.59
CA TYR A 9 -5.90 -3.00 -0.52
C TYR A 9 -4.87 -3.97 -1.11
N LEU A 10 -3.65 -3.48 -1.29
CA LEU A 10 -2.57 -4.32 -1.83
C LEU A 10 -2.14 -5.34 -0.78
N TYR A 11 -2.27 -6.62 -1.14
CA TYR A 11 -1.85 -7.79 -0.38
C TYR A 11 -2.41 -7.82 1.04
N GLU A 12 -3.70 -7.55 1.23
CA GLU A 12 -4.33 -7.52 2.56
C GLU A 12 -4.03 -8.79 3.37
N ASP A 13 -4.01 -9.95 2.73
CA ASP A 13 -3.78 -11.25 3.38
C ASP A 13 -2.35 -11.44 3.90
N LEU A 14 -1.38 -10.66 3.39
CA LEU A 14 0.05 -10.74 3.74
C LEU A 14 0.58 -9.50 4.47
N MET A 15 0.00 -8.34 4.15
CA MET A 15 0.44 -7.01 4.56
C MET A 15 -0.59 -6.36 5.49
N ASN A 16 -1.06 -7.13 6.48
CA ASN A 16 -2.01 -6.71 7.51
C ASN A 16 -1.43 -6.75 8.93
N THR A 17 -0.11 -6.79 9.05
CA THR A 17 0.55 -6.92 10.35
C THR A 17 0.26 -5.67 11.17
N TYR A 18 0.11 -5.81 12.50
CA TYR A 18 -0.13 -4.69 13.42
C TYR A 18 -1.51 -4.01 13.32
N GLY A 19 -2.48 -4.59 12.61
CA GLY A 19 -3.86 -4.10 12.64
C GLY A 19 -4.17 -3.06 11.58
N ASP A 20 -3.36 -2.96 10.52
CA ASP A 20 -3.58 -2.07 9.37
C ASP A 20 -4.93 -2.30 8.67
N SER A 21 -5.51 -3.50 8.79
CA SER A 21 -6.90 -3.75 8.38
C SER A 21 -7.92 -2.87 9.12
N GLY A 22 -7.57 -2.37 10.30
CA GLY A 22 -8.33 -1.39 11.07
C GLY A 22 -8.37 -0.02 10.39
N ASP A 23 -7.28 0.43 9.78
CA ASP A 23 -7.22 1.73 9.11
C ASP A 23 -8.19 1.78 7.92
N VAL A 24 -8.22 0.73 7.10
CA VAL A 24 -9.16 0.62 5.96
C VAL A 24 -10.60 0.54 6.45
N LYS A 25 -10.87 -0.14 7.57
CA LYS A 25 -12.21 -0.18 8.19
C LYS A 25 -12.65 1.19 8.68
N ILE A 26 -11.76 1.94 9.32
CA ILE A 26 -12.03 3.31 9.80
C ILE A 26 -12.26 4.24 8.60
N LEU A 27 -11.41 4.17 7.57
CA LEU A 27 -11.57 4.96 6.35
C LEU A 27 -12.92 4.68 5.68
N ARG A 28 -13.29 3.40 5.52
CA ARG A 28 -14.59 2.98 5.01
C ARG A 28 -15.74 3.53 5.84
N TYR A 29 -15.64 3.43 7.17
CA TYR A 29 -16.65 3.97 8.08
C TYR A 29 -16.81 5.48 7.90
N LEU A 30 -15.71 6.25 7.89
CA LEU A 30 -15.74 7.70 7.75
C LEU A 30 -16.32 8.13 6.40
N LEU A 31 -15.92 7.48 5.30
CA LEU A 31 -16.46 7.75 3.96
C LEU A 31 -17.95 7.41 3.86
N ASN A 32 -18.39 6.29 4.45
CA ASN A 32 -19.81 5.96 4.54
C ASN A 32 -20.59 7.02 5.33
N GLN A 33 -20.03 7.58 6.40
CA GLN A 33 -20.65 8.68 7.17
C GLN A 33 -20.78 9.96 6.33
N GLN A 34 -19.94 10.17 5.32
CA GLN A 34 -20.06 11.27 4.36
C GLN A 34 -21.01 10.96 3.20
N GLY A 35 -21.64 9.78 3.18
CA GLY A 35 -22.63 9.40 2.17
C GLY A 35 -22.05 8.70 0.93
N TYR A 36 -20.78 8.30 0.94
CA TYR A 36 -20.18 7.49 -0.14
C TYR A 36 -20.49 6.00 0.04
N GLN A 37 -20.58 5.26 -1.08
CA GLN A 37 -20.53 3.80 -1.05
C GLN A 37 -19.08 3.35 -1.24
N VAL A 38 -18.52 2.64 -0.25
CA VAL A 38 -17.12 2.19 -0.33
C VAL A 38 -17.02 0.68 -0.53
N ASP A 39 -16.32 0.31 -1.61
CA ASP A 39 -15.90 -1.06 -1.92
C ASP A 39 -14.39 -1.18 -1.73
N VAL A 40 -13.96 -2.28 -1.11
CA VAL A 40 -12.56 -2.58 -0.86
C VAL A 40 -12.25 -3.92 -1.51
N ASP A 41 -11.32 -3.93 -2.46
CA ASP A 41 -10.83 -5.15 -3.09
C ASP A 41 -9.46 -5.49 -2.52
N ASN A 42 -9.25 -6.75 -2.11
CA ASN A 42 -7.92 -7.27 -1.86
C ASN A 42 -7.27 -7.61 -3.21
N VAL A 43 -6.11 -7.02 -3.48
CA VAL A 43 -5.28 -7.30 -4.65
C VAL A 43 -4.08 -8.10 -4.16
N SER A 44 -4.17 -9.42 -4.20
CA SER A 44 -3.19 -10.32 -3.60
C SER A 44 -2.19 -10.89 -4.63
N LEU A 45 -1.34 -11.82 -4.18
CA LEU A 45 -0.34 -12.48 -5.00
C LEU A 45 -0.98 -13.13 -6.22
N GLY A 46 -0.43 -12.82 -7.39
CA GLY A 46 -0.89 -13.43 -8.62
C GLY A 46 -2.06 -12.72 -9.28
N ASP A 47 -2.77 -11.85 -8.57
CA ASP A 47 -3.94 -11.15 -9.08
C ASP A 47 -3.57 -10.16 -10.19
N HIS A 48 -4.58 -9.80 -10.96
CA HIS A 48 -4.48 -8.71 -11.91
C HIS A 48 -4.78 -7.39 -11.19
N PHE A 49 -3.91 -6.39 -11.39
CA PHE A 49 -4.07 -5.06 -10.81
C PHE A 49 -4.09 -4.01 -11.91
N ASN A 50 -5.17 -3.23 -11.96
CA ASN A 50 -5.29 -2.06 -12.83
C ASN A 50 -5.61 -0.81 -12.01
N ALA A 51 -4.69 0.15 -12.05
CA ALA A 51 -4.78 1.44 -11.36
C ALA A 51 -6.01 2.28 -11.73
N ASP A 52 -6.57 2.08 -12.93
CA ASP A 52 -7.71 2.87 -13.41
C ASP A 52 -9.03 2.43 -12.74
N ASP A 53 -9.06 1.25 -12.11
CA ASP A 53 -10.26 0.68 -11.47
C ASP A 53 -10.47 1.17 -10.02
N TYR A 54 -9.55 1.97 -9.48
CA TYR A 54 -9.50 2.34 -8.05
C TYR A 54 -9.33 3.84 -7.84
N ASP A 55 -9.99 4.38 -6.82
CA ASP A 55 -9.90 5.79 -6.42
C ASP A 55 -8.86 6.03 -5.33
N PHE A 56 -8.57 4.99 -4.55
CA PHE A 56 -7.60 5.02 -3.45
C PHE A 56 -6.83 3.70 -3.38
N ILE A 57 -5.54 3.77 -3.05
CA ILE A 57 -4.72 2.58 -2.76
C ILE A 57 -4.28 2.60 -1.31
N PHE A 58 -4.49 1.49 -0.62
CA PHE A 58 -3.94 1.22 0.70
C PHE A 58 -2.89 0.11 0.59
N PHE A 59 -1.72 0.34 1.20
CA PHE A 59 -0.62 -0.63 1.24
C PHE A 59 -0.06 -0.72 2.66
N GLY A 60 -0.50 -1.74 3.41
CA GLY A 60 -0.10 -1.96 4.79
C GLY A 60 1.34 -2.49 4.95
N GLY A 61 1.68 -2.88 6.18
CA GLY A 61 2.94 -3.52 6.56
C GLY A 61 2.80 -5.04 6.72
N GLY A 62 3.83 -5.77 6.31
CA GLY A 62 3.98 -7.22 6.53
C GLY A 62 5.14 -7.52 7.48
N GLN A 63 5.30 -8.78 7.88
CA GLN A 63 6.56 -9.25 8.49
C GLN A 63 7.62 -9.49 7.41
N ASP A 64 8.87 -9.72 7.82
CA ASP A 64 10.03 -9.82 6.91
C ASP A 64 9.85 -10.89 5.81
N TYR A 65 9.25 -12.04 6.14
CA TYR A 65 9.02 -13.12 5.19
C TYR A 65 7.98 -12.75 4.14
N GLU A 66 6.80 -12.31 4.57
CA GLU A 66 5.69 -11.89 3.72
C GLU A 66 6.11 -10.72 2.83
N GLN A 67 6.83 -9.73 3.38
CA GLN A 67 7.38 -8.61 2.61
C GLN A 67 8.32 -9.09 1.50
N THR A 68 9.12 -10.12 1.74
CA THR A 68 10.02 -10.68 0.72
C THR A 68 9.25 -11.38 -0.40
N VAL A 69 8.13 -12.02 -0.08
CA VAL A 69 7.24 -12.62 -1.09
C VAL A 69 6.54 -11.52 -1.91
N VAL A 70 5.94 -10.54 -1.22
CA VAL A 70 5.26 -9.40 -1.85
C VAL A 70 6.21 -8.59 -2.73
N ALA A 71 7.44 -8.35 -2.29
CA ALA A 71 8.44 -7.61 -3.07
C ALA A 71 8.69 -8.20 -4.46
N LYS A 72 8.63 -9.53 -4.59
CA LYS A 72 8.82 -10.23 -5.88
C LYS A 72 7.61 -10.05 -6.80
N ASP A 73 6.40 -10.19 -6.27
CA ASP A 73 5.17 -10.06 -7.06
C ASP A 73 4.88 -8.61 -7.44
N LEU A 74 5.19 -7.66 -6.55
CA LEU A 74 5.04 -6.22 -6.76
C LEU A 74 5.74 -5.71 -8.04
N LEU A 75 6.81 -6.39 -8.48
CA LEU A 75 7.49 -6.08 -9.74
C LEU A 75 6.55 -6.14 -10.96
N ARG A 76 5.54 -7.03 -10.94
CA ARG A 76 4.52 -7.13 -12.00
C ARG A 76 3.62 -5.90 -12.07
N HIS A 77 3.47 -5.19 -10.96
CA HIS A 77 2.55 -4.07 -10.82
C HIS A 77 3.24 -2.72 -10.88
N ALA A 78 4.55 -2.68 -11.07
CA ALA A 78 5.34 -1.47 -10.96
C ALA A 78 4.94 -0.37 -11.94
N GLN A 79 4.72 -0.71 -13.21
CA GLN A 79 4.24 0.26 -14.20
C GLN A 79 2.86 0.79 -13.84
N THR A 80 1.97 -0.09 -13.37
CA THR A 80 0.61 0.27 -12.95
C THR A 80 0.63 1.21 -11.73
N LEU A 81 1.42 0.89 -10.71
CA LEU A 81 1.59 1.72 -9.52
C LEU A 81 2.27 3.05 -9.84
N GLY A 82 3.27 3.03 -10.71
CA GLY A 82 3.93 4.26 -11.15
C GLY A 82 2.97 5.20 -11.85
N ARG A 83 2.18 4.70 -12.80
CA ARG A 83 1.13 5.49 -13.45
C ARG A 83 0.10 6.02 -12.46
N TYR A 84 -0.30 5.23 -11.46
CA TYR A 84 -1.24 5.68 -10.43
C TYR A 84 -0.68 6.88 -9.63
N ILE A 85 0.58 6.77 -9.20
CA ILE A 85 1.28 7.81 -8.42
C ILE A 85 1.53 9.06 -9.26
N GLU A 86 2.03 8.91 -10.50
CA GLU A 86 2.31 10.02 -11.43
C GLU A 86 1.05 10.79 -11.82
N ASN A 87 -0.11 10.12 -11.86
CA ASN A 87 -1.41 10.76 -12.06
C ASN A 87 -1.92 11.53 -10.82
N GLY A 88 -1.15 11.57 -9.73
CA GLY A 88 -1.50 12.30 -8.50
C GLY A 88 -2.66 11.69 -7.72
N LYS A 89 -2.95 10.40 -7.92
CA LYS A 89 -4.05 9.72 -7.23
C LYS A 89 -3.68 9.40 -5.78
N PRO A 90 -4.64 9.45 -4.83
CA PRO A 90 -4.34 9.32 -3.42
C PRO A 90 -3.97 7.88 -3.03
N MET A 91 -2.96 7.74 -2.17
CA MET A 91 -2.49 6.46 -1.62
C MET A 91 -2.04 6.64 -0.17
N LEU A 92 -2.23 5.61 0.65
CA LEU A 92 -1.61 5.48 1.96
C LEU A 92 -0.78 4.20 2.01
N ALA A 93 0.52 4.35 2.30
CA ALA A 93 1.44 3.25 2.48
C ALA A 93 2.05 3.27 3.89
N ILE A 94 2.05 2.13 4.58
CA ILE A 94 2.45 2.02 5.98
C ILE A 94 3.66 1.10 6.11
N CYS A 95 4.67 1.53 6.87
CA CYS A 95 5.85 0.75 7.26
C CYS A 95 6.47 -0.04 6.06
N GLY A 96 6.29 -1.37 6.04
CA GLY A 96 6.74 -2.25 4.98
C GLY A 96 6.23 -1.85 3.60
N GLY A 97 4.95 -1.52 3.45
CA GLY A 97 4.37 -1.05 2.18
C GLY A 97 5.05 0.22 1.67
N TYR A 98 5.37 1.18 2.56
CA TYR A 98 6.11 2.38 2.19
C TYR A 98 7.56 2.09 1.77
N GLN A 99 8.25 1.22 2.52
CA GLN A 99 9.60 0.76 2.15
C GLN A 99 9.58 0.00 0.81
N LEU A 100 8.48 -0.70 0.53
CA LEU A 100 8.24 -1.41 -0.73
C LEU A 100 8.07 -0.49 -1.95
N LEU A 101 7.75 0.79 -1.72
CA LEU A 101 7.66 1.81 -2.77
C LEU A 101 8.98 2.57 -2.98
N GLY A 102 9.95 2.50 -2.07
CA GLY A 102 11.24 3.18 -2.20
C GLY A 102 12.21 2.48 -3.16
N ASP A 103 13.27 3.21 -3.55
CA ASP A 103 14.34 2.79 -4.46
C ASP A 103 15.07 1.51 -4.02
N TYR A 104 15.07 1.25 -2.71
CA TYR A 104 15.60 0.03 -2.12
C TYR A 104 14.89 -0.27 -0.80
N TYR A 105 14.94 -1.53 -0.36
CA TYR A 105 14.62 -1.90 1.02
C TYR A 105 15.73 -2.76 1.62
N LYS A 106 15.90 -2.66 2.94
CA LYS A 106 16.92 -3.37 3.72
C LYS A 106 16.23 -4.32 4.68
N THR A 107 16.60 -5.59 4.64
CA THR A 107 16.08 -6.59 5.59
C THR A 107 16.72 -6.42 6.97
N SER A 108 16.10 -7.00 8.00
CA SER A 108 16.66 -7.06 9.37
C SER A 108 18.06 -7.69 9.41
N GLU A 109 18.34 -8.63 8.51
CA GLU A 109 19.64 -9.29 8.33
C GLU A 109 20.68 -8.43 7.57
N GLY A 110 20.31 -7.22 7.15
CA GLY A 110 21.23 -6.27 6.52
C GLY A 110 21.33 -6.35 4.99
N SER A 111 20.58 -7.25 4.35
CA SER A 111 20.58 -7.39 2.88
C SER A 111 19.80 -6.26 2.22
N VAL A 112 20.44 -5.58 1.25
CA VAL A 112 19.85 -4.47 0.49
C VAL A 112 19.37 -4.97 -0.88
N HIS A 113 18.10 -4.76 -1.18
CA HIS A 113 17.50 -5.09 -2.48
C HIS A 113 17.16 -3.79 -3.22
N GLN A 114 17.87 -3.52 -4.31
CA GLN A 114 17.60 -2.38 -5.19
C GLN A 114 16.39 -2.66 -6.08
N ARG A 115 15.56 -1.65 -6.31
CA ARG A 115 14.43 -1.74 -7.24
C ARG A 115 14.74 -1.04 -8.56
N PRO A 116 14.16 -1.51 -9.67
CA PRO A 116 14.40 -0.95 -11.00
C PRO A 116 13.67 0.38 -11.29
N TRP A 117 13.10 1.05 -10.28
CA TRP A 117 12.37 2.31 -10.45
C TRP A 117 12.68 3.30 -9.32
N HIS A 118 12.64 4.59 -9.67
CA HIS A 118 12.77 5.72 -8.76
C HIS A 118 11.41 6.40 -8.57
N PHE A 119 10.84 6.32 -7.37
CA PHE A 119 9.64 7.08 -7.02
C PHE A 119 10.01 8.31 -6.20
N ALA A 120 9.95 9.48 -6.83
CA ALA A 120 10.09 10.75 -6.14
C ALA A 120 8.85 11.00 -5.27
N ALA A 121 8.97 10.68 -3.98
CA ALA A 121 8.14 11.15 -2.88
C ALA A 121 6.63 10.82 -2.96
N ALA A 122 6.25 9.64 -2.46
CA ALA A 122 5.04 9.60 -1.65
C ALA A 122 5.29 10.50 -0.42
N HIS A 123 4.49 11.55 -0.23
CA HIS A 123 4.62 12.43 0.93
C HIS A 123 4.50 11.59 2.23
N SER A 124 5.64 11.38 2.88
CA SER A 124 5.75 10.57 4.09
C SER A 124 5.14 11.31 5.29
N PHE A 125 4.01 10.84 5.82
CA PHE A 125 3.65 11.11 7.22
C PHE A 125 4.25 10.00 8.09
N GLN A 126 5.55 10.10 8.36
CA GLN A 126 6.20 9.21 9.34
C GLN A 126 5.82 9.69 10.75
N ALA A 127 4.85 9.03 11.37
CA ALA A 127 4.72 9.06 12.81
C ALA A 127 5.99 8.42 13.40
N ARG A 128 6.93 9.25 13.88
CA ARG A 128 8.12 8.78 14.60
C ARG A 128 7.66 7.99 15.82
N GLN A 129 7.82 6.66 15.79
CA GLN A 129 7.88 5.92 17.04
C GLN A 129 9.24 6.23 17.68
N SER A 130 9.22 7.08 18.71
CA SER A 130 10.36 7.29 19.60
C SER A 130 10.61 6.00 20.37
N HIS A 131 11.60 5.23 19.93
CA HIS A 131 12.28 4.23 20.77
C HIS A 131 13.68 4.75 21.05
N ASP A 132 13.78 5.70 21.97
CA ASP A 132 14.99 5.91 22.75
C ASP A 132 14.72 5.29 24.13
N ARG A 133 15.47 4.22 24.41
CA ARG A 133 15.84 3.80 25.76
C ARG A 133 17.35 3.88 25.88
#